data_AF-A0A7S3MP21-F1
#
_entry.id   AF-A0A7S3MP21-F1
#
_cell.length_a   1.000
_cell.length_b   1.000
_cell.length_c   1.000
_cell.angle_alpha   90.00
_cell.angle_beta   90.00
_cell.angle_gamma   90.00
#
_symmetry.space_group_name_H-M   'P 1'
#
loop_
_entity.id
_entity.type
_entity.pdbx_description
1 polymer ?
#
loop_
_entity_poly.entity_id
_entity_poly.type
_entity_poly.pdbx_seq_one_letter_code
_entity_poly.pdbx_strand_id
1 'polypeptide(L)'
;LFNFKPSVRPVPIKVYFEGFPEKHYCPRMATMNKPSFKAIMTHAREHPTLVFVSSRRQTRLTALDLISLMAADQQEKIAQNGGDGFLDFKKPFLHMDTEEISMLSEFIKDENLKHTIQFGVGMHHAGLEESDRKIVEDLFVKKKIQILVTTSTLAW
;
A
#
# COMPACT_ATOMS: atom_id res chain seq x y z
N LEU A 1 1.59 20.93 -36.38
CA LEU A 1 0.77 20.42 -35.27
C LEU A 1 1.23 19.00 -34.95
N PHE A 2 1.68 18.73 -33.72
CA PHE A 2 2.08 17.38 -33.30
C PHE A 2 0.98 16.77 -32.44
N ASN A 3 0.47 15.59 -32.84
CA ASN A 3 -0.56 14.84 -32.11
C ASN A 3 -0.05 13.40 -31.90
N PHE A 4 0.31 13.08 -30.66
CA PHE A 4 0.92 11.79 -30.33
C PHE A 4 -0.11 10.82 -29.78
N LYS A 5 -0.04 9.56 -30.22
CA LYS A 5 -0.88 8.48 -29.68
C LYS A 5 -0.48 8.20 -28.22
N PRO A 6 -1.41 7.74 -27.36
CA PRO A 6 -1.09 7.34 -25.97
C PRO A 6 -0.01 6.27 -25.85
N SER A 7 0.28 5.52 -26.92
CA SER A 7 1.37 4.54 -26.97
C SER A 7 2.76 5.19 -27.04
N VAL A 8 2.86 6.46 -27.41
CA VAL A 8 4.11 7.22 -27.52
C VAL A 8 4.52 7.75 -26.14
N ARG A 9 4.67 6.84 -25.18
CA ARG A 9 5.19 7.16 -23.84
C ARG A 9 6.65 6.73 -23.74
N PRO A 10 7.53 7.52 -23.12
CA PRO A 10 8.92 7.11 -22.85
C PRO A 10 9.00 5.81 -22.05
N VAL A 11 8.03 5.60 -21.16
CA VAL A 11 7.85 4.35 -20.41
C VAL A 11 6.51 3.74 -20.83
N PRO A 12 6.51 2.57 -21.51
CA PRO A 12 5.30 1.85 -21.85
C PRO A 12 4.48 1.51 -20.61
N ILE A 13 3.14 1.58 -20.74
CA ILE A 13 2.22 1.16 -19.67
C ILE A 13 1.48 -0.10 -20.12
N LYS A 14 1.38 -1.08 -19.22
CA LYS A 14 0.42 -2.17 -19.30
C LYS A 14 -0.75 -1.85 -18.39
N VAL A 15 -1.97 -1.92 -18.93
CA VAL A 15 -3.21 -1.64 -18.19
C VAL A 15 -4.02 -2.92 -18.10
N TYR A 16 -4.51 -3.21 -16.90
CA TYR A 16 -5.38 -4.35 -16.60
C TYR A 16 -6.70 -3.79 -16.07
N PHE A 17 -7.82 -4.40 -16.47
CA PHE A 17 -9.15 -4.00 -16.04
C PHE A 17 -9.82 -5.16 -15.32
N GLU A 18 -10.26 -4.93 -14.10
CA GLU A 18 -11.07 -5.87 -13.31
C GLU A 18 -12.39 -5.20 -12.94
N GLY A 19 -13.50 -5.87 -13.25
CA GLY A 19 -14.86 -5.40 -12.96
C GLY A 19 -15.40 -6.00 -11.67
N PHE A 20 -16.13 -5.20 -10.89
CA PHE A 20 -16.71 -5.59 -9.60
C PHE A 20 -18.25 -5.42 -9.65
N PRO A 21 -19.03 -6.50 -9.52
CA PRO A 21 -20.49 -6.47 -9.74
C PRO A 21 -21.29 -5.86 -8.58
N GLU A 22 -20.67 -5.64 -7.41
CA GLU A 22 -21.36 -5.20 -6.19
C GLU A 22 -22.01 -3.83 -6.37
N LYS A 23 -23.33 -3.75 -6.21
CA LYS A 23 -24.07 -2.48 -6.38
C LYS A 23 -23.73 -1.43 -5.31
N HIS A 24 -23.55 -1.84 -4.06
CA HIS A 24 -23.31 -0.91 -2.96
C HIS A 24 -21.83 -0.58 -2.82
N TYR A 25 -21.53 0.69 -2.54
CA TYR A 25 -20.16 1.22 -2.49
C TYR A 25 -19.27 0.50 -1.46
N CYS A 26 -19.70 0.39 -0.20
CA CYS A 26 -18.84 -0.19 0.85
C CYS A 26 -18.48 -1.67 0.60
N PRO A 27 -19.44 -2.56 0.29
CA PRO A 27 -19.12 -3.95 -0.06
C PRO A 27 -18.21 -4.05 -1.30
N ARG A 28 -18.45 -3.21 -2.32
CA ARG A 28 -17.60 -3.17 -3.53
C ARG A 28 -16.16 -2.83 -3.18
N MET A 29 -15.93 -1.75 -2.42
CA MET A 29 -14.57 -1.37 -2.03
C MET A 29 -13.88 -2.46 -1.20
N ALA A 30 -14.59 -3.12 -0.29
CA ALA A 30 -14.04 -4.23 0.49
C ALA A 30 -13.64 -5.42 -0.41
N THR A 31 -14.50 -5.78 -1.38
CA THR A 31 -14.22 -6.89 -2.32
C THR A 31 -13.02 -6.63 -3.22
N MET A 32 -12.66 -5.36 -3.45
CA MET A 32 -11.51 -4.95 -4.26
C MET A 32 -10.17 -5.13 -3.55
N ASN A 33 -10.12 -5.21 -2.22
CA ASN A 33 -8.86 -5.24 -1.47
C ASN A 33 -8.06 -6.53 -1.73
N LYS A 34 -8.74 -7.69 -1.79
CA LYS A 34 -8.08 -8.98 -2.05
C LYS A 34 -7.50 -9.06 -3.48
N PRO A 35 -8.22 -8.71 -4.55
CA PRO A 35 -7.63 -8.63 -5.90
C PRO A 35 -6.53 -7.58 -5.99
N SER A 36 -6.67 -6.43 -5.34
CA SER A 36 -5.62 -5.40 -5.30
C SER A 36 -4.32 -5.96 -4.70
N PHE A 37 -4.40 -6.66 -3.56
CA PHE A 37 -3.24 -7.34 -2.97
C PHE A 37 -2.61 -8.35 -3.95
N LYS A 38 -3.42 -9.19 -4.60
CA LYS A 38 -2.93 -10.16 -5.60
C LYS A 38 -2.24 -9.47 -6.77
N ALA A 39 -2.77 -8.35 -7.25
CA ALA A 39 -2.18 -7.57 -8.33
C ALA A 39 -0.80 -7.02 -7.92
N ILE A 40 -0.66 -6.52 -6.69
CA ILE A 40 0.64 -6.08 -6.13
C ILE A 40 1.63 -7.25 -6.11
N MET A 41 1.22 -8.39 -5.57
CA MET A 41 2.08 -9.57 -5.49
C MET A 41 2.48 -10.13 -6.86
N THR A 42 1.64 -9.93 -7.88
CA THR A 42 1.87 -10.43 -9.25
C THR A 42 2.72 -9.47 -10.08
N HIS A 43 2.49 -8.17 -9.96
CA HIS A 43 3.05 -7.17 -10.87
C HIS A 43 4.11 -6.25 -10.25
N ALA A 44 4.15 -6.14 -8.92
CA ALA A 44 4.95 -5.15 -8.21
C ALA A 44 5.53 -5.68 -6.88
N ARG A 45 5.84 -6.98 -6.80
CA ARG A 45 6.26 -7.64 -5.56
C ARG A 45 7.43 -6.96 -4.83
N GLU A 46 8.37 -6.38 -5.58
CA GLU A 46 9.56 -5.68 -5.06
C GLU A 46 9.63 -4.24 -5.57
N HIS A 47 8.49 -3.67 -5.98
CA HIS A 47 8.42 -2.36 -6.59
C HIS A 47 7.46 -1.43 -5.83
N PRO A 48 7.77 -0.13 -5.74
CA PRO A 48 6.89 0.84 -5.12
C PRO A 48 5.51 0.83 -5.78
N THR A 49 4.46 0.82 -4.96
CA THR A 49 3.07 0.71 -5.40
C THR A 49 2.24 1.86 -4.83
N LEU A 50 1.60 2.63 -5.71
CA LEU A 50 0.56 3.58 -5.34
C LEU A 50 -0.83 2.94 -5.47
N VAL A 51 -1.63 3.01 -4.41
CA VAL A 51 -3.02 2.53 -4.40
C VAL A 51 -3.95 3.73 -4.22
N PHE A 52 -4.61 4.13 -5.30
CA PHE A 52 -5.57 5.24 -5.26
C PHE A 52 -6.94 4.76 -4.78
N VAL A 53 -7.46 5.44 -3.76
CA VAL A 53 -8.78 5.17 -3.18
C VAL A 53 -9.67 6.42 -3.20
N SER A 54 -10.98 6.20 -3.08
CA SER A 54 -11.99 7.25 -3.31
C SER A 54 -12.29 8.13 -2.09
N SER A 55 -11.75 7.83 -0.90
CA SER A 55 -11.96 8.66 0.28
C SER A 55 -10.84 8.56 1.30
N ARG A 56 -10.76 9.55 2.20
CA ARG A 56 -9.83 9.55 3.36
C ARG A 56 -10.06 8.33 4.25
N ARG A 57 -11.31 7.96 4.50
CA ARG A 57 -11.63 6.75 5.28
C ARG A 57 -11.11 5.49 4.59
N GLN A 58 -11.21 5.44 3.27
CA GLN A 58 -10.81 4.26 2.51
C GLN A 58 -9.29 4.05 2.49
N THR A 59 -8.46 5.09 2.68
CA THR A 59 -7.00 4.88 2.75
C THR A 59 -6.66 3.96 3.91
N ARG A 60 -7.26 4.23 5.07
CA ARG A 60 -7.10 3.44 6.29
C ARG A 60 -7.65 2.03 6.16
N LEU A 61 -8.90 1.89 5.69
CA LEU A 61 -9.51 0.57 5.54
C LEU A 61 -8.70 -0.32 4.59
N THR A 62 -8.27 0.23 3.46
CA THR A 62 -7.47 -0.50 2.48
C THR A 62 -6.08 -0.84 3.02
N ALA A 63 -5.41 0.10 3.69
CA ALA A 63 -4.09 -0.15 4.29
C ALA A 63 -4.13 -1.30 5.32
N LEU A 64 -5.12 -1.28 6.22
CA LEU A 64 -5.29 -2.34 7.22
C LEU A 64 -5.64 -3.70 6.60
N ASP A 65 -6.48 -3.71 5.57
CA ASP A 65 -6.82 -4.94 4.84
C ASP A 65 -5.61 -5.49 4.08
N LEU A 66 -4.78 -4.65 3.48
CA LEU A 66 -3.54 -5.09 2.82
C LEU A 66 -2.56 -5.74 3.81
N ILE A 67 -2.43 -5.18 5.02
CA ILE A 67 -1.60 -5.77 6.10
C ILE A 67 -2.17 -7.12 6.53
N SER A 68 -3.48 -7.22 6.69
CA SER A 68 -4.17 -8.44 7.09
C SER A 68 -4.05 -9.54 6.04
N LEU A 69 -4.17 -9.19 4.76
CA LEU A 69 -3.99 -10.09 3.62
C LEU A 69 -2.54 -10.56 3.49
N MET A 70 -1.57 -9.67 3.71
CA MET A 70 -0.15 -10.01 3.77
C MET A 70 0.14 -11.02 4.89
N ALA A 71 -0.41 -10.80 6.08
CA ALA A 71 -0.22 -11.71 7.20
C ALA A 71 -0.85 -13.09 6.93
N ALA A 72 -2.05 -13.14 6.35
CA ALA A 72 -2.70 -14.38 5.97
C ALA A 72 -1.91 -15.16 4.89
N ASP A 73 -1.43 -14.47 3.85
CA ASP A 73 -0.61 -15.08 2.78
C ASP A 73 0.71 -15.64 3.31
N GLN A 74 1.34 -14.98 4.29
CA GLN A 74 2.54 -15.50 4.94
C GLN A 74 2.26 -16.69 5.83
N GLN A 75 1.22 -16.62 6.66
CA GLN A 75 0.85 -17.73 7.55
C GLN A 75 0.60 -19.02 6.74
N GLU A 76 -0.09 -18.90 5.59
CA GLU A 76 -0.32 -20.03 4.68
C GLU A 76 1.01 -20.60 4.13
N LYS A 77 1.94 -19.75 3.71
CA LYS A 77 3.26 -20.17 3.21
C LYS A 77 4.14 -20.80 4.28
N ILE A 78 4.10 -20.29 5.51
CA ILE A 78 4.87 -20.84 6.62
C ILE A 78 4.33 -22.22 7.00
N ALA A 79 3.00 -22.36 7.10
CA ALA A 79 2.36 -23.65 7.38
C ALA A 79 2.68 -24.71 6.32
N GLN A 80 2.72 -24.33 5.04
CA GLN A 80 3.08 -25.24 3.95
C GLN A 80 4.56 -25.66 3.98
N ASN A 81 5.44 -24.83 4.51
CA ASN A 81 6.88 -25.11 4.61
C ASN A 81 7.29 -25.71 5.96
N GLY A 82 6.33 -25.99 6.86
CA GLY A 82 6.59 -26.56 8.19
C GLY A 82 7.30 -25.62 9.16
N GLY A 83 7.26 -24.31 8.92
CA GLY A 83 7.88 -23.31 9.79
C GLY A 83 7.00 -22.91 10.98
N ASP A 84 7.58 -22.16 11.91
CA ASP A 84 6.86 -21.60 13.05
C ASP A 84 6.28 -20.24 12.63
N GLY A 85 4.95 -20.20 12.45
CA GLY A 85 4.21 -19.04 11.94
C GLY A 85 4.50 -17.72 12.67
N PHE A 86 4.94 -17.78 13.92
CA PHE A 86 5.25 -16.59 14.71
C PHE A 86 6.69 -16.10 14.51
N LEU A 87 7.66 -17.02 14.49
CA LEU A 87 9.08 -16.66 14.37
C LEU A 87 9.49 -16.29 12.94
N ASP A 88 8.78 -16.81 11.94
CA ASP A 88 9.10 -16.63 10.52
C ASP A 88 8.35 -15.47 9.85
N PHE A 89 7.57 -14.69 10.62
CA PHE A 89 6.83 -13.54 10.08
C PHE A 89 7.77 -12.46 9.54
N LYS A 90 7.60 -12.09 8.28
CA LYS A 90 8.42 -11.05 7.63
C LYS A 90 7.54 -9.87 7.24
N LYS A 91 8.09 -8.67 7.30
CA LYS A 91 7.44 -7.44 6.81
C LYS A 91 8.01 -7.09 5.42
N PRO A 92 7.62 -7.79 4.33
CA PRO A 92 8.28 -7.68 3.03
C PRO A 92 8.21 -6.28 2.43
N PHE A 93 7.19 -5.49 2.80
CA PHE A 93 6.99 -4.14 2.32
C PHE A 93 7.75 -3.08 3.13
N LEU A 94 8.38 -3.47 4.25
CA LEU A 94 9.18 -2.60 5.11
C LEU A 94 10.65 -2.82 4.81
N HIS A 95 11.34 -1.77 4.40
CA HIS A 95 12.78 -1.78 4.06
C HIS A 95 13.59 -0.96 5.06
N MET A 96 13.19 -1.04 6.32
CA MET A 96 13.82 -0.44 7.48
C MET A 96 14.01 -1.51 8.55
N ASP A 97 15.06 -1.38 9.34
CA ASP A 97 15.20 -2.20 10.53
C ASP A 97 14.25 -1.72 11.65
N THR A 98 14.14 -2.52 12.71
CA THR A 98 13.23 -2.26 13.83
C THR A 98 13.57 -0.97 14.58
N GLU A 99 14.84 -0.59 14.67
CA GLU A 99 15.27 0.61 15.40
C GLU A 99 14.93 1.88 14.60
N GLU A 100 15.22 1.89 13.30
CA GLU A 100 14.92 2.98 12.38
C GLU A 100 13.42 3.29 12.37
N ILE A 101 12.57 2.27 12.20
CA ILE A 101 11.11 2.46 12.18
C ILE A 101 10.56 2.88 13.56
N SER A 102 11.14 2.38 14.65
CA SER A 102 10.73 2.74 16.01
C SER A 102 10.97 4.22 16.28
N MET A 103 12.19 4.71 16.01
CA MET A 103 12.55 6.13 16.19
C MET A 103 11.70 7.03 15.31
N LEU A 104 11.51 6.66 14.03
CA LEU A 104 10.72 7.48 13.12
C LEU A 104 9.25 7.57 13.54
N SER A 105 8.69 6.48 14.08
CA SER A 105 7.30 6.43 14.52
C SER A 105 6.98 7.40 15.66
N GLU A 106 7.98 7.86 16.41
CA GLU A 106 7.80 8.89 17.44
C GLU A 106 7.39 10.25 16.86
N PHE A 107 7.77 10.53 15.62
CA PHE A 107 7.46 11.79 14.93
C PHE A 107 6.12 11.77 14.18
N ILE A 108 5.50 10.60 14.04
CA ILE A 108 4.20 10.42 13.40
C ILE A 108 3.09 10.64 14.43
N LYS A 109 2.14 11.52 14.11
CA LYS A 109 1.05 11.90 15.00
C LYS A 109 -0.22 11.09 14.76
N ASP A 110 -0.54 10.74 13.52
CA ASP A 110 -1.70 9.90 13.22
C ASP A 110 -1.42 8.44 13.64
N GLU A 111 -2.19 7.95 14.60
CA GLU A 111 -2.03 6.60 15.16
C GLU A 111 -2.22 5.48 14.12
N ASN A 112 -3.09 5.71 13.13
CA ASN A 112 -3.31 4.70 12.08
C ASN A 112 -2.12 4.68 11.12
N LEU A 113 -1.54 5.84 10.79
CA LEU A 113 -0.34 5.94 9.98
C LEU A 113 0.83 5.28 10.71
N LYS A 114 0.99 5.59 12.00
CA LYS A 114 1.99 5.00 12.89
C LYS A 114 1.90 3.48 12.98
N HIS A 115 0.68 2.93 12.97
CA HIS A 115 0.49 1.49 12.91
C HIS A 115 0.83 0.90 11.53
N THR A 116 0.31 1.49 10.45
CA THR A 116 0.41 0.91 9.10
C THR A 116 1.83 0.95 8.53
N ILE A 117 2.58 2.02 8.80
CA ILE A 117 3.99 2.18 8.40
C ILE A 117 4.89 1.06 8.96
N GLN A 118 4.57 0.52 10.13
CA GLN A 118 5.30 -0.59 10.76
C GLN A 118 5.29 -1.88 9.94
N PHE A 119 4.46 -1.94 8.89
CA PHE A 119 4.34 -3.05 7.95
C PHE A 119 4.71 -2.64 6.52
N GLY A 120 5.26 -1.43 6.33
CA GLY A 120 5.64 -0.95 5.00
C GLY A 120 4.48 -0.43 4.16
N VAL A 121 3.35 -0.10 4.79
CA VAL A 121 2.15 0.43 4.14
C VAL A 121 1.87 1.83 4.66
N GLY A 122 2.04 2.85 3.82
CA GLY A 122 1.74 4.24 4.15
C GLY A 122 0.30 4.62 3.79
N MET A 123 -0.18 5.70 4.42
CA MET A 123 -1.42 6.38 4.04
C MET A 123 -1.15 7.83 3.71
N HIS A 124 -1.84 8.37 2.71
CA HIS A 124 -1.73 9.78 2.37
C HIS A 124 -3.08 10.37 1.99
N HIS A 125 -3.50 11.43 2.69
CA HIS A 125 -4.67 12.21 2.32
C HIS A 125 -4.60 13.63 2.93
N ALA A 126 -5.41 14.54 2.40
CA ALA A 126 -5.46 15.93 2.87
C ALA A 126 -5.82 16.12 4.36
N GLY A 127 -6.42 15.12 5.00
CA GLY A 127 -6.74 15.16 6.44
C GLY A 127 -5.57 14.81 7.38
N LEU A 128 -4.42 14.36 6.87
CA LEU A 128 -3.23 14.15 7.69
C LEU A 128 -2.55 15.50 7.95
N GLU A 129 -1.84 15.58 9.06
CA GLU A 129 -0.94 16.71 9.30
C GLU A 129 0.12 16.81 8.21
N GLU A 130 0.57 18.03 7.92
CA GLU A 130 1.57 18.26 6.89
C GLU A 130 2.90 17.55 7.20
N SER A 131 3.28 17.45 8.48
CA SER A 131 4.46 16.70 8.91
C SER A 131 4.34 15.23 8.54
N ASP A 132 3.20 14.61 8.85
CA ASP A 132 2.94 13.19 8.58
C ASP A 132 2.92 12.91 7.06
N ARG A 133 2.34 13.83 6.27
CA ARG A 133 2.38 13.75 4.80
C ARG A 133 3.80 13.78 4.25
N LYS A 134 4.64 14.70 4.73
CA LYS A 134 6.04 14.80 4.30
C LYS A 134 6.84 13.56 4.68
N ILE A 135 6.64 13.03 5.89
CA ILE A 135 7.31 11.82 6.36
C ILE A 135 6.94 10.63 5.46
N VAL A 136 5.64 10.39 5.22
CA VAL A 136 5.22 9.22 4.42
C VAL A 136 5.62 9.34 2.95
N GLU A 137 5.61 10.55 2.38
CA GLU A 137 6.12 10.83 1.03
C GLU A 137 7.61 10.52 0.91
N ASP A 138 8.42 11.03 1.84
CA ASP A 138 9.87 10.83 1.86
C ASP A 138 10.21 9.35 1.99
N LEU A 139 9.52 8.62 2.86
CA LEU A 139 9.69 7.18 3.02
C LEU A 139 9.36 6.39 1.76
N PHE A 140 8.30 6.78 1.05
CA PHE A 140 7.92 6.11 -0.20
C PHE A 140 8.92 6.40 -1.31
N VAL A 141 9.34 7.66 -1.49
CA VAL A 141 10.33 8.07 -2.49
C VAL A 141 11.68 7.40 -2.26
N LYS A 142 12.11 7.30 -0.99
CA LYS A 142 13.33 6.60 -0.58
C LYS A 142 13.21 5.07 -0.59
N LYS A 143 12.03 4.53 -0.98
CA LYS A 143 11.74 3.10 -0.98
C LYS A 143 11.98 2.42 0.37
N LYS A 144 11.71 3.14 1.46
CA LYS A 144 11.72 2.62 2.83
C LYS A 144 10.42 1.89 3.17
N ILE A 145 9.33 2.32 2.55
CA ILE A 145 8.04 1.60 2.50
C ILE A 145 7.68 1.32 1.05
N GLN A 146 7.03 0.19 0.80
CA GLN A 146 6.72 -0.24 -0.56
C GLN A 146 5.35 0.24 -1.05
N ILE A 147 4.36 0.34 -0.17
CA ILE A 147 2.97 0.63 -0.56
C ILE A 147 2.55 1.99 0.01
N LEU A 148 1.93 2.83 -0.82
CA LEU A 148 1.31 4.07 -0.38
C LEU A 148 -0.14 4.12 -0.84
N VAL A 149 -1.07 4.07 0.11
CA VAL A 149 -2.51 4.18 -0.14
C VAL A 149 -2.92 5.65 -0.04
N THR A 150 -3.46 6.22 -1.13
CA THR A 150 -3.67 7.66 -1.24
C THR A 150 -4.99 8.04 -1.90
N THR A 151 -5.47 9.25 -1.66
CA THR A 151 -6.56 9.86 -2.43
C THR A 151 -6.03 10.52 -3.71
N SER A 152 -6.92 10.83 -4.65
CA SER A 152 -6.56 11.45 -5.95
C SER A 152 -5.84 12.80 -5.84
N THR A 153 -5.88 13.46 -4.68
CA THR A 153 -5.14 14.70 -4.42
C THR A 153 -3.63 14.57 -4.58
N LEU A 154 -3.04 13.37 -4.42
CA LEU A 154 -1.61 13.15 -4.64
C LEU A 154 -1.24 13.01 -6.13
N ALA A 155 -2.23 12.83 -7.02
CA ALA A 155 -1.99 12.65 -8.45
C ALA A 155 -1.74 13.97 -9.21
N TRP A 156 -1.92 15.11 -8.54
CA TRP A 156 -1.82 16.46 -9.09
C TRP A 156 -0.65 17.21 -8.46
#